data_AF-A0AAP8T1S8-F1
#
_entry.id   AF-A0AAP8T1S8-F1
#
_cell.length_a   1.000
_cell.length_b   1.000
_cell.length_c   1.000
_cell.angle_alpha   90.00
_cell.angle_beta   90.00
_cell.angle_gamma   90.00
#
_symmetry.space_group_name_H-M   'P 1'
#
loop_
_entity.id
_entity.type
_entity.pdbx_description
1 polymer ?
#
loop_
_entity_poly.entity_id
_entity_poly.type
_entity_poly.pdbx_seq_one_letter_code
_entity_poly.pdbx_strand_id
1 'polypeptide(L)' 'CTNIMHAHNAPIHKNIVVEHMKTIDALGYDMKSSMQRDMEKGFSIEGDHLQGYLLELAKTKHLSAPLLEVIYQNLKVYE' A
#
# COMPACT_ATOMS: atom_id res chain seq x y z
N CYS A 1 1.61 7.13 2.87
CA CYS A 1 0.18 6.89 3.16
C CYS A 1 -0.25 7.25 4.59
N THR A 2 0.66 7.39 5.57
CA THR A 2 0.30 7.74 6.95
C THR A 2 -0.48 9.06 7.08
N ASN A 3 -0.19 10.06 6.25
CA ASN A 3 -0.96 11.31 6.22
C ASN A 3 -2.44 11.07 5.89
N ILE A 4 -2.75 10.13 4.99
CA ILE A 4 -4.14 9.75 4.65
C ILE A 4 -4.79 9.08 5.87
N MET A 5 -4.08 8.12 6.48
CA MET A 5 -4.58 7.40 7.66
C MET A 5 -4.87 8.34 8.83
N HIS A 6 -3.97 9.29 9.12
CA HIS A 6 -4.18 10.31 10.15
C HIS A 6 -5.35 11.24 9.84
N ALA A 7 -5.52 11.66 8.57
CA ALA A 7 -6.67 12.50 8.17
C ALA A 7 -8.03 11.81 8.33
N HIS A 8 -8.03 10.48 8.45
CA HIS A 8 -9.20 9.64 8.75
C HIS A 8 -9.21 9.10 10.19
N ASN A 9 -8.41 9.68 11.09
CA ASN A 9 -8.32 9.30 12.51
C ASN A 9 -8.01 7.81 12.75
N ALA A 10 -7.30 7.16 11.81
CA ALA A 10 -6.87 5.79 12.02
C ALA A 10 -5.95 5.71 13.25
N PRO A 11 -6.12 4.71 14.14
CA PRO A 11 -5.39 4.60 15.40
C PRO A 11 -3.97 4.03 15.17
N ILE A 12 -3.16 4.72 14.37
CA ILE A 12 -1.78 4.32 14.05
C ILE A 12 -0.79 5.03 14.96
N HIS A 13 0.24 4.29 15.39
CA HIS A 13 1.30 4.83 16.23
C HIS A 13 2.16 5.85 15.47
N LYS A 14 2.68 6.88 16.15
CA LYS A 14 3.53 7.92 15.50
C LYS A 14 4.77 7.34 14.82
N ASN A 15 5.33 6.27 15.38
CA ASN A 15 6.53 5.60 14.86
C ASN A 15 6.23 4.46 13.87
N ILE A 16 4.99 4.31 13.41
CA ILE A 16 4.56 3.17 12.59
C ILE A 16 5.41 2.97 11.33
N VAL A 17 5.86 4.06 10.70
CA VAL A 17 6.74 4.00 9.51
C VAL A 17 8.07 3.32 9.86
N VAL A 18 8.69 3.73 10.97
CA VAL A 18 9.99 3.19 11.40
C VAL A 18 9.88 1.71 11.74
N GLU A 19 8.82 1.31 12.45
CA GLU A 19 8.60 -0.10 12.79
C GLU A 19 8.33 -0.96 11.55
N HIS A 20 7.59 -0.44 10.57
CA HIS A 20 7.43 -1.15 9.29
C HIS A 20 8.74 -1.25 8.50
N MET A 21 9.57 -0.21 8.46
CA MET A 21 10.86 -0.28 7.77
C MET A 21 11.76 -1.35 8.39
N LYS A 22 11.82 -1.45 9.73
CA LYS A 22 12.54 -2.55 10.40
C LYS A 22 12.02 -3.94 10.00
N THR A 23 10.71 -4.07 9.84
CA THR A 23 10.09 -5.34 9.41
C THR A 23 10.50 -5.68 7.97
N ILE A 24 10.55 -4.68 7.08
CA ILE A 24 11.01 -4.85 5.70
C ILE A 24 12.49 -5.24 5.67
N ASP A 25 13.34 -4.57 6.45
CA ASP A 25 14.78 -4.87 6.53
C ASP A 25 15.07 -6.28 7.09
N ALA A 26 14.14 -6.82 7.89
CA ALA A 26 14.22 -8.16 8.45
C ALA A 26 13.69 -9.27 7.52
N LEU A 27 13.13 -8.94 6.35
CA LEU A 27 12.67 -9.94 5.40
C LEU A 27 13.87 -10.68 4.79
N GLY A 28 13.78 -12.01 4.78
CA GLY A 28 14.75 -12.85 4.06
C GLY A 28 14.66 -12.64 2.55
N TYR A 29 15.73 -12.95 1.83
CA TYR A 29 15.81 -12.78 0.37
C TYR A 29 14.65 -13.46 -0.38
N ASP A 30 14.22 -14.64 0.08
CA ASP A 30 13.15 -15.42 -0.55
C ASP A 30 11.73 -14.99 -0.16
N MET A 31 11.58 -13.99 0.72
CA MET A 31 10.24 -13.55 1.15
C MET A 31 9.48 -12.87 0.03
N LYS A 32 8.22 -13.28 -0.16
CA LYS A 32 7.26 -12.68 -1.09
C LYS A 32 5.97 -12.32 -0.37
N SER A 33 5.37 -11.19 -0.73
CA SER A 33 4.02 -10.83 -0.28
C SER A 33 2.98 -11.77 -0.93
N SER A 34 1.76 -11.83 -0.37
CA SER A 34 0.68 -12.61 -1.01
C SER A 34 0.40 -12.10 -2.41
N MET A 35 0.19 -10.79 -2.53
CA MET A 35 -0.09 -10.11 -3.78
C MET A 35 1.00 -10.37 -4.84
N GLN A 36 2.29 -10.39 -4.46
CA GLN A 36 3.37 -10.72 -5.40
C GLN A 36 3.24 -12.16 -5.95
N ARG A 37 2.92 -13.14 -5.10
CA ARG A 37 2.73 -14.53 -5.55
C ARG A 37 1.51 -14.69 -6.44
N ASP A 38 0.46 -13.90 -6.18
CA ASP A 38 -0.76 -13.91 -7.00
C ASP A 38 -0.44 -13.33 -8.39
N MET A 39 0.29 -12.22 -8.47
CA MET A 39 0.78 -11.67 -9.76
C MET A 39 1.65 -12.66 -10.52
N GLU A 40 2.61 -13.32 -9.85
CA GLU A 40 3.50 -14.32 -10.50
C GLU A 40 2.73 -15.52 -11.07
N LYS A 41 1.54 -15.82 -10.53
CA LYS A 41 0.66 -16.89 -11.00
C LYS A 41 -0.39 -16.40 -12.01
N GLY A 42 -0.47 -15.10 -12.28
CA GLY A 42 -1.54 -14.50 -13.09
C GLY A 42 -2.91 -14.61 -12.43
N PHE A 43 -2.95 -14.62 -11.10
CA PHE A 43 -4.19 -14.59 -10.34
C PHE A 43 -4.59 -13.14 -10.04
N SER A 44 -5.90 -12.95 -9.81
CA SER A 44 -6.42 -11.66 -9.36
C SER A 44 -5.78 -11.21 -8.06
N ILE A 45 -5.50 -9.92 -7.95
CA ILE A 45 -4.87 -9.30 -6.79
C ILE A 45 -5.83 -8.39 -6.01
N GLU A 46 -5.37 -7.93 -4.86
CA GLU A 46 -6.14 -7.08 -3.94
C GLU A 46 -5.85 -5.58 -4.13
N GLY A 47 -5.34 -5.17 -5.31
CA GLY A 47 -4.87 -3.81 -5.59
C GLY A 47 -5.93 -2.72 -5.35
N ASP A 48 -7.18 -2.99 -5.76
CA ASP A 48 -8.31 -2.09 -5.55
C ASP A 48 -8.68 -1.95 -4.06
N HIS A 49 -8.57 -3.03 -3.28
CA HIS A 49 -8.93 -3.05 -1.86
C HIS A 49 -7.84 -2.47 -0.95
N LEU A 50 -6.58 -2.50 -1.38
CA LEU A 50 -5.45 -2.00 -0.59
C LEU A 50 -5.02 -0.58 -1.04
N GLN A 51 -4.40 -0.46 -2.21
CA GLN A 51 -3.88 0.82 -2.71
C GLN A 51 -5.02 1.70 -3.23
N GLY A 52 -5.97 1.11 -3.97
CA GLY A 52 -7.15 1.81 -4.49
C GLY A 52 -7.97 2.44 -3.37
N TYR A 53 -8.28 1.68 -2.32
CA TYR A 53 -9.00 2.19 -1.16
C TYR A 53 -8.30 3.39 -0.49
N LEU A 54 -6.97 3.32 -0.30
CA LEU A 54 -6.22 4.45 0.25
C LEU A 54 -6.25 5.68 -0.66
N LEU A 55 -6.28 5.52 -1.99
CA LEU A 55 -6.45 6.63 -2.93
C LEU A 55 -7.85 7.24 -2.85
N GLU A 56 -8.90 6.43 -2.70
CA GLU A 56 -10.25 6.95 -2.48
C GLU A 56 -10.32 7.77 -1.20
N LEU A 57 -9.73 7.27 -0.10
CA LEU A 57 -9.62 8.04 1.14
C LEU A 57 -8.83 9.34 0.96
N ALA A 58 -7.75 9.35 0.17
CA ALA A 58 -6.99 10.56 -0.13
C ALA A 58 -7.83 11.59 -0.88
N LYS A 59 -8.60 11.16 -1.90
CA LYS A 59 -9.49 12.02 -2.68
C LYS A 59 -10.53 12.71 -1.80
N THR A 60 -11.16 12.00 -0.87
CA THR A 60 -12.18 12.58 0.05
C THR A 60 -11.63 13.69 0.95
N LYS A 61 -10.30 13.75 1.15
CA LYS A 61 -9.61 14.76 1.97
C LYS A 61 -8.78 15.73 1.12
N HIS A 62 -8.88 15.67 -0.21
CA HIS A 62 -8.08 16.45 -1.14
C HIS A 62 -6.56 16.33 -0.89
N LEU A 63 -6.10 15.16 -0.47
CA LEU A 63 -4.69 14.89 -0.22
C LEU A 63 -4.03 14.34 -1.48
N SER A 64 -2.90 14.93 -1.86
CA SER A 64 -2.07 14.40 -2.94
C SER A 64 -1.27 13.19 -2.45
N ALA A 65 -1.28 12.11 -3.23
CA ALA A 65 -0.58 10.87 -2.92
C ALA A 65 0.14 10.29 -4.17
N PRO A 66 1.04 11.06 -4.82
CA PRO A 66 1.54 10.74 -6.16
C PRO A 66 2.29 9.41 -6.22
N LEU A 67 3.04 9.05 -5.18
CA LEU A 67 3.72 7.74 -5.13
C LEU A 67 2.70 6.59 -5.06
N LEU A 68 1.62 6.76 -4.29
CA LEU A 68 0.58 5.75 -4.19
C LEU A 68 -0.21 5.63 -5.51
N GLU A 69 -0.44 6.75 -6.20
CA GLU A 69 -1.04 6.76 -7.53
C GLU A 69 -0.19 5.97 -8.53
N VAL A 70 1.12 6.22 -8.59
CA VAL A 70 2.03 5.47 -9.48
C VAL A 70 2.02 3.97 -9.15
N ILE A 71 2.07 3.60 -7.87
CA ILE A 71 2.01 2.19 -7.46
C ILE A 71 0.68 1.57 -7.89
N TYR A 72 -0.45 2.23 -7.64
CA TYR A 72 -1.77 1.71 -8.01
C TYR A 72 -1.91 1.57 -9.53
N GLN A 73 -1.47 2.57 -10.32
CA GLN A 73 -1.49 2.48 -11.77
C GLN A 73 -0.64 1.32 -12.29
N ASN A 74 0.54 1.09 -11.71
CA ASN A 74 1.35 -0.07 -12.04
C ASN A 74 0.60 -1.39 -11.76
N LEU A 75 -0.09 -1.49 -10.63
CA LEU A 75 -0.90 -2.68 -10.32
C LEU A 75 -2.03 -2.87 -11.34
N LYS A 76 -2.77 -1.81 -11.71
CA LYS A 76 -3.85 -1.91 -12.72
C LYS A 76 -3.38 -2.33 -14.11
N VAL A 77 -2.12 -2.06 -14.45
CA VAL A 77 -1.54 -2.46 -15.75
C VAL A 77 -1.11 -3.93 -15.77
N TYR A 78 -0.70 -4.47 -14.62
CA TYR A 78 -0.07 -5.79 -14.53
C TYR A 78 -0.85 -6.82 -13.70
N GLU A 79 -2.05 -6.49 -13.22
CA GLU A 79 -2.99 -7.42 -12.57
C GLU A 79 -3.67 -8.38 -13.55
#